data_AF-A0A6B3EMF4-F1
#
_entry.id   AF-A0A6B3EMF4-F1
#
_cell.length_a   1.000
_cell.length_b   1.000
_cell.length_c   1.000
_cell.angle_alpha   90.00
_cell.angle_beta   90.00
_cell.angle_gamma   90.00
#
_symmetry.space_group_name_H-M   'P 1'
#
loop_
_entity.id
_entity.type
_entity.pdbx_description
1 polymer ?
#
loop_
_entity_poly.entity_id
_entity_poly.type
_entity_poly.pdbx_seq_one_letter_code
_entity_poly.pdbx_strand_id
1 'polypeptide(L)' 'DWNVKHDGAGYVTRFAVDTAFLARYPVRQAGGETILELWVPAEDLPEFNAHLVGPIEVVREFHAA' A
#
# COMPACT_ATOMS: atom_id res chain seq x y z
N ASP A 1 10.67 6.32 10.26
CA ASP A 1 11.13 5.03 10.79
C ASP A 1 9.95 4.07 10.68
N TRP A 2 10.07 3.01 9.86
CA TRP A 2 8.95 2.25 9.30
C TRP A 2 9.09 0.71 9.49
N ASN A 3 9.87 0.34 10.53
CA ASN A 3 10.25 -1.00 11.02
C ASN A 3 11.32 -1.72 10.19
N VAL A 4 12.41 -2.23 10.78
CA VAL A 4 12.43 -3.21 11.90
C VAL A 4 13.46 -2.85 12.99
N LYS A 5 13.07 -2.93 14.28
CA LYS A 5 14.01 -3.06 15.40
C LYS A 5 14.11 -4.54 15.79
N HIS A 6 15.34 -5.06 15.82
CA HIS A 6 15.72 -6.46 16.01
C HIS A 6 15.36 -7.39 14.83
N ASP A 7 16.38 -7.69 14.02
CA ASP A 7 16.50 -8.86 13.13
C ASP A 7 15.38 -9.13 12.12
N GLY A 8 14.92 -8.13 11.37
CA GLY A 8 13.99 -8.36 10.25
C GLY A 8 14.20 -7.45 9.05
N ALA A 9 13.41 -7.72 8.01
CA ALA A 9 13.37 -6.95 6.77
C ALA A 9 12.03 -6.23 6.60
N GLY A 10 12.07 -4.99 6.09
CA GLY A 10 10.91 -4.23 5.64
C GLY A 10 10.89 -4.11 4.11
N TYR A 11 9.70 -4.23 3.51
CA TYR A 11 9.48 -4.04 2.07
C TYR A 11 8.48 -2.92 1.77
N VAL A 12 8.84 -1.99 0.90
CA VAL A 12 7.90 -1.05 0.29
C VAL A 12 7.50 -1.61 -1.06
N THR A 13 6.20 -1.84 -1.25
CA THR A 13 5.67 -2.37 -2.50
C THR A 13 4.89 -1.32 -3.28
N ARG A 14 4.87 -1.47 -4.60
CA ARG A 14 4.05 -0.72 -5.55
C ARG A 14 3.19 -1.71 -6.32
N PHE A 15 1.94 -1.36 -6.54
CA PHE A 15 1.03 -2.10 -7.38
C PHE A 15 0.14 -1.13 -8.17
N ALA A 16 -0.30 -1.55 -9.35
CA ALA A 16 -1.25 -0.79 -10.15
C ALA A 16 -2.67 -1.31 -9.90
N VAL A 17 -3.65 -0.41 -9.99
CA VAL A 17 -5.08 -0.71 -9.84
C VAL A 17 -5.83 0.06 -10.92
N ASP A 18 -6.96 -0.48 -11.38
CA ASP A 18 -7.87 0.24 -12.25
C ASP A 18 -8.30 1.58 -11.64
N THR A 19 -8.07 2.69 -12.37
CA THR A 19 -8.30 4.05 -11.85
C THR A 19 -9.79 4.37 -11.67
N ALA A 20 -10.67 3.84 -12.53
CA ALA A 20 -12.10 4.08 -12.42
C ALA A 20 -12.67 3.37 -11.19
N PHE A 21 -12.17 2.18 -10.88
CA PHE A 21 -12.47 1.47 -9.64
C PHE A 21 -11.95 2.24 -8.41
N LEU A 22 -10.69 2.68 -8.42
CA LEU A 22 -10.09 3.41 -7.30
C LEU A 22 -10.83 4.70 -6.92
N ALA A 23 -11.45 5.37 -7.89
CA ALA A 23 -12.19 6.62 -7.67
C ALA A 23 -13.36 6.49 -6.66
N ARG A 24 -13.76 5.25 -6.32
CA ARG A 24 -14.76 4.97 -5.29
C ARG A 24 -14.27 5.26 -3.86
N TYR A 25 -12.96 5.23 -3.63
CA TYR A 25 -12.40 5.31 -2.29
C TYR A 25 -11.82 6.71 -2.00
N PRO A 26 -12.08 7.28 -0.81
CA PRO A 26 -11.57 8.60 -0.47
C PRO A 26 -10.06 8.55 -0.18
N VAL A 27 -9.34 9.53 -0.72
CA VAL A 27 -7.97 9.83 -0.30
C VAL A 27 -8.03 10.66 0.99
N ARG A 28 -7.25 10.25 1.99
CA ARG A 28 -7.16 10.87 3.31
C ARG A 28 -5.71 11.12 3.68
N GLN A 29 -5.51 12.04 4.61
CA GLN A 29 -4.22 12.26 5.25
C GLN A 29 -4.38 11.90 6.72
N ALA A 30 -3.90 10.72 7.12
CA ALA A 30 -4.13 10.19 8.47
C ALA A 30 -2.83 9.82 9.22
N GLY A 31 -1.77 9.39 8.54
CA GLY A 31 -0.50 8.98 9.15
C GLY A 31 0.56 10.07 9.31
N GLY A 32 0.64 11.07 8.42
CA GLY A 32 1.64 12.14 8.49
C GLY A 32 1.48 13.22 7.40
N GLU A 33 2.19 14.36 7.54
CA GLU A 33 2.04 15.52 6.64
C GLU A 33 2.38 15.23 5.16
N THR A 34 3.08 14.13 4.88
CA THR A 34 3.57 13.80 3.54
C THR A 34 2.93 12.55 2.93
N ILE A 35 2.04 11.86 3.67
CA ILE A 35 1.46 10.59 3.24
C ILE A 35 -0.02 10.76 2.98
N LEU A 36 -0.43 10.41 1.76
CA LEU A 36 -1.81 10.24 1.38
C LEU A 36 -2.16 8.75 1.43
N GLU A 37 -3.30 8.46 2.03
CA GLU A 37 -3.83 7.12 2.23
C GLU A 37 -5.14 6.96 1.47
N LEU A 38 -5.29 5.83 0.80
CA LEU A 38 -6.57 5.43 0.23
C LEU A 38 -7.28 4.52 1.23
N TRP A 39 -8.44 4.95 1.73
CA TRP A 39 -9.18 4.19 2.73
C TRP A 39 -10.18 3.25 2.07
N VAL A 40 -9.89 1.96 2.11
CA VAL A 40 -10.71 0.87 1.54
C VAL A 40 -11.37 0.10 2.70
N PRO A 41 -12.70 -0.06 2.71
CA PRO A 41 -13.39 -0.92 3.68
C PRO A 41 -12.83 -2.35 3.65
N ALA A 42 -12.75 -3.01 4.80
CA ALA A 42 -12.14 -4.34 4.89
C ALA A 42 -12.92 -5.38 4.07
N GLU A 43 -14.25 -5.23 4.01
CA GLU A 43 -15.16 -6.05 3.23
C GLU A 43 -14.93 -5.94 1.71
N ASP A 44 -14.37 -4.82 1.23
CA ASP A 44 -14.10 -4.56 -0.18
C ASP A 44 -12.73 -5.13 -0.64
N LEU A 45 -11.88 -5.59 0.28
CA LEU A 45 -10.54 -6.09 -0.05
C LEU A 45 -10.52 -7.21 -1.11
N PRO A 46 -11.46 -8.18 -1.12
CA PRO A 46 -11.52 -9.16 -2.21
C PRO A 46 -11.77 -8.53 -3.59
N GLU A 47 -12.68 -7.54 -3.68
CA GLU A 47 -12.95 -6.80 -4.92
C GLU A 47 -11.72 -5.97 -5.31
N PHE A 48 -11.12 -5.26 -4.35
CA PHE A 48 -9.91 -4.48 -4.56
C PHE A 48 -8.76 -5.31 -5.15
N ASN A 49 -8.51 -6.49 -4.58
CA ASN A 49 -7.46 -7.38 -5.06
C ASN A 49 -7.73 -7.91 -6.47
N ALA A 50 -8.99 -8.10 -6.85
CA ALA A 50 -9.37 -8.50 -8.21
C ALA A 50 -9.11 -7.40 -9.25
N HIS A 51 -9.02 -6.13 -8.82
CA HIS A 51 -8.71 -4.98 -9.67
C HIS A 51 -7.21 -4.63 -9.72
N LEU A 52 -6.33 -5.42 -9.08
CA LEU A 52 -4.88 -5.28 -9.25
C LEU A 52 -4.48 -5.58 -10.70
N VAL A 53 -3.64 -4.71 -11.26
CA VAL A 53 -3.15 -4.83 -12.64
C VAL A 53 -1.67 -5.16 -12.63
N GLY A 54 -1.32 -6.29 -13.20
CA GLY A 54 0.08 -6.72 -13.31
C GLY A 54 0.69 -7.14 -11.96
N PRO A 55 2.03 -7.20 -11.89
CA PRO A 55 2.73 -7.67 -10.70
C PRO A 55 2.74 -6.62 -9.57
N ILE A 56 2.87 -7.11 -8.34
CA ILE A 56 3.27 -6.29 -7.20
C ILE A 56 4.80 -6.22 -7.19
N GLU A 57 5.33 -5.01 -7.18
CA GLU A 57 6.76 -4.74 -7.26
C GLU A 57 7.29 -4.31 -5.91
N VAL A 58 8.42 -4.86 -5.48
CA VAL A 58 9.19 -4.28 -4.37
C VAL A 58 9.99 -3.09 -4.92
N VAL A 59 9.75 -1.90 -4.38
CA VAL A 59 10.45 -0.67 -4.80
C VAL A 59 11.52 -0.23 -3.81
N ARG A 60 11.45 -0.70 -2.57
CA ARG A 60 12.49 -0.51 -1.54
C ARG A 60 12.51 -1.70 -0.60
N GLU A 61 13.71 -2.07 -0.19
CA GLU A 61 13.97 -3.06 0.85
C GLU A 61 14.83 -2.43 1.94
N PHE A 62 14.59 -2.84 3.17
CA PHE A 62 15.37 -2.40 4.32
C PHE A 62 15.66 -3.64 5.15
N HIS A 63 16.94 -3.96 5.31
CA HIS A 63 17.40 -5.12 6.05
C HIS A 63 18.12 -4.63 7.31
N ALA A 64 18.12 -5.44 8.36
CA ALA A 64 18.98 -5.21 9.51
C ALA A 64 20.46 -5.14 9.07
N ALA A 65 21.24 -4.31 9.77
CA ALA A 65 22.67 -4.13 9.49
C ALA A 65 23.50 -5.36 9.88
#